data_AF-A0A661VGE3-F1
#
_entry.id   AF-A0A661VGE3-F1
#
_cell.length_a   1.000
_cell.length_b   1.000
_cell.length_c   1.000
_cell.angle_alpha   90.00
_cell.angle_beta   90.00
_cell.angle_gamma   90.00
#
_symmetry.space_group_name_H-M   'P 1'
#
loop_
_entity.id
_entity.type
_entity.pdbx_description
1 polymer ?
#
loop_
_entity_poly.entity_id
_entity_poly.type
_entity_poly.pdbx_seq_one_letter_code
_entity_poly.pdbx_strand_id
1 'polypeptide(L)' 'MEHSRRKGVREIYLLTTTARGFFKKLGFEDVARAEVPMEIQETTEFKDMCPSSASCMRLRICLD' A
#
# COMPACT_ATOMS: atom_id res chain seq x y z
N MET A 1 3.30 3.73 -11.91
CA MET A 1 4.25 4.42 -11.02
C MET A 1 4.61 5.83 -11.50
N GLU A 2 4.78 6.04 -12.81
CA GLU A 2 5.10 7.35 -13.39
C GLU A 2 4.13 8.47 -13.01
N HIS A 3 2.81 8.23 -13.08
CA HIS A 3 1.79 9.21 -12.65
C HIS A 3 1.97 9.64 -11.19
N SER A 4 2.27 8.68 -10.30
CA SER A 4 2.49 8.95 -8.88
C SER A 4 3.75 9.79 -8.66
N ARG A 5 4.85 9.49 -9.39
CA ARG A 5 6.07 10.32 -9.39
C ARG A 5 5.79 11.74 -9.82
N ARG A 6 5.10 11.93 -10.94
CA ARG A 6 4.72 13.26 -11.45
C ARG A 6 3.86 14.07 -10.49
N LYS A 7 3.09 13.40 -9.63
CA LYS A 7 2.28 14.03 -8.58
C LYS A 7 3.01 14.22 -7.25
N GLY A 8 4.30 13.88 -7.16
CA GLY A 8 5.07 13.99 -5.92
C GLY A 8 4.66 12.99 -4.84
N VAL A 9 3.99 11.89 -5.21
CA VAL A 9 3.61 10.83 -4.27
C VAL A 9 4.87 10.11 -3.80
N ARG A 10 5.08 10.06 -2.49
CA ARG A 10 6.26 9.44 -1.87
C ARG A 10 6.05 7.99 -1.50
N GLU A 11 4.82 7.60 -1.17
CA GLU A 11 4.48 6.26 -0.74
C GLU A 11 3.14 5.82 -1.31
N ILE A 12 3.04 4.54 -1.65
CA ILE A 12 1.79 3.89 -2.06
C ILE A 12 1.53 2.75 -1.09
N TYR A 13 0.30 2.67 -0.60
CA TYR A 13 -0.19 1.57 0.24
C TYR A 13 -1.20 0.74 -0.54
N LEU A 14 -1.18 -0.58 -0.34
CA LEU A 14 -2.17 -1.49 -0.92
C LEU A 14 -2.56 -2.58 0.05
N LEU A 15 -3.77 -3.08 -0.12
CA LEU A 15 -4.28 -4.30 0.52
C LEU A 15 -4.50 -5.37 -0.54
N THR A 16 -4.05 -6.59 -0.27
CA THR A 16 -4.27 -7.72 -1.19
C THR A 16 -4.41 -9.04 -0.44
N THR A 17 -5.33 -9.89 -0.88
CA THR A 17 -5.52 -11.23 -0.32
C THR A 17 -4.72 -12.30 -1.06
N THR A 18 -4.57 -12.17 -2.39
CA THR A 18 -4.00 -13.22 -3.24
C THR A 18 -2.76 -12.81 -4.03
N ALA A 19 -2.53 -11.51 -4.23
CA ALA A 19 -1.48 -11.01 -5.12
C ALA A 19 -0.20 -10.56 -4.40
N ARG A 20 0.00 -10.94 -3.13
CA ARG A 20 1.19 -10.54 -2.35
C ARG A 20 2.50 -10.82 -3.08
N GLY A 21 2.65 -12.03 -3.63
CA GLY A 21 3.87 -12.42 -4.36
C GLY A 21 4.11 -11.62 -5.64
N PHE A 22 3.05 -11.17 -6.30
CA PHE A 22 3.15 -10.28 -7.47
C PHE A 22 3.68 -8.91 -7.06
N PHE A 23 3.10 -8.30 -6.02
CA PHE A 23 3.51 -6.97 -5.56
C PHE A 23 4.91 -6.94 -4.95
N LYS A 24 5.36 -8.02 -4.28
CA LYS A 24 6.76 -8.13 -3.84
C LYS A 24 7.75 -8.00 -5.00
N LYS A 25 7.45 -8.60 -6.16
CA LYS A 25 8.31 -8.48 -7.36
C LYS A 25 8.34 -7.06 -7.93
N LEU A 26 7.31 -6.26 -7.66
CA LEU A 26 7.24 -4.84 -8.02
C LEU A 26 7.91 -3.92 -6.98
N GLY A 27 8.53 -4.48 -5.94
CA GLY A 27 9.24 -3.72 -4.91
C GLY A 27 8.37 -3.29 -3.73
N PHE A 28 7.11 -3.78 -3.64
CA PHE A 28 6.32 -3.56 -2.44
C PHE A 28 6.83 -4.43 -1.29
N GLU A 29 6.87 -3.84 -0.11
CA GLU A 29 7.24 -4.49 1.14
C GLU A 29 6.00 -4.71 2.00
N ASP A 30 5.99 -5.76 2.82
CA ASP A 30 4.93 -5.92 3.82
C ASP A 30 5.07 -4.85 4.90
N VAL A 31 3.95 -4.31 5.36
CA VAL A 31 3.90 -3.32 6.44
C VAL A 31 2.77 -3.68 7.39
N ALA A 32 2.93 -3.40 8.69
CA ALA A 32 1.84 -3.59 9.63
C ALA A 32 0.72 -2.58 9.33
N ARG A 33 -0.56 -3.01 9.40
CA ARG A 33 -1.70 -2.10 9.18
C ARG A 33 -1.67 -0.89 10.13
N ALA A 34 -1.15 -1.09 11.34
CA ALA A 34 -1.00 -0.03 12.36
C ALA A 34 0.08 1.01 12.02
N GLU A 35 1.03 0.69 11.13
CA GLU A 35 2.11 1.60 10.70
C GLU A 35 1.74 2.43 9.46
N VAL A 36 0.59 2.14 8.85
CA VAL A 36 0.04 2.91 7.73
C VAL A 36 -0.42 4.29 8.24
N PRO A 37 -0.27 5.39 7.49
CA PRO A 37 -0.80 6.69 7.90
C PRO A 37 -2.28 6.63 8.30
N MET A 38 -2.65 7.35 9.36
CA MET A 38 -3.99 7.30 9.95
C MET A 38 -5.06 7.67 8.91
N GLU A 39 -4.76 8.62 8.03
CA GLU A 39 -5.65 9.06 6.95
C GLU A 39 -6.00 7.93 5.98
N ILE A 40 -5.10 6.96 5.81
CA ILE A 40 -5.33 5.77 4.99
C ILE A 40 -6.01 4.67 5.81
N GLN A 41 -5.66 4.52 7.09
CA GLN A 41 -6.32 3.55 7.99
C GLN A 41 -7.82 3.83 8.13
N GLU A 42 -8.22 5.09 8.04
CA GLU A 42 -9.62 5.53 8.16
C GLU A 42 -10.45 5.37 6.89
N THR A 43 -9.86 4.94 5.76
CA THR A 43 -10.64 4.71 4.53
C THR A 43 -11.47 3.43 4.62
N THR A 44 -12.59 3.42 3.89
CA THR A 44 -13.50 2.26 3.83
C THR A 44 -12.78 1.00 3.34
N GLU A 45 -11.83 1.12 2.41
CA GLU A 45 -11.05 0.00 1.91
C GLU A 45 -10.25 -0.68 3.04
N PHE A 46 -9.69 0.13 3.94
CA PHE A 46 -8.87 -0.35 5.05
C PHE A 46 -9.67 -0.93 6.20
N LYS A 47 -10.78 -0.28 6.56
CA LYS A 47 -11.64 -0.66 7.67
C LYS A 47 -12.55 -1.83 7.36
N ASP A 48 -13.24 -1.75 6.22
CA ASP A 48 -14.48 -2.51 6.02
C ASP A 48 -14.45 -3.42 4.80
N MET A 49 -13.79 -3.00 3.71
CA MET A 49 -13.81 -3.80 2.47
C MET A 49 -12.80 -4.94 2.47
N CYS A 50 -11.54 -4.67 2.85
CA CYS A 50 -10.52 -5.71 2.86
C CYS A 50 -10.47 -6.41 4.22
N PRO A 51 -10.58 -7.75 4.28
CA PRO A 51 -10.54 -8.48 5.54
C PRO A 51 -9.22 -8.26 6.27
N SER A 52 -9.20 -8.47 7.59
CA SER A 52 -7.98 -8.35 8.42
C SER A 52 -6.85 -9.27 7.94
N SER A 53 -7.20 -10.38 7.29
CA SER A 53 -6.26 -11.35 6.67
C SER A 53 -5.61 -10.86 5.37
N ALA A 54 -6.08 -9.77 4.77
CA ALA A 54 -5.39 -9.16 3.63
C ALA A 54 -4.00 -8.68 4.04
N SER A 55 -3.01 -8.96 3.20
CA SER A 55 -1.67 -8.42 3.36
C SER A 55 -1.68 -6.92 3.08
N CYS A 56 -1.11 -6.14 4.00
CA CYS A 56 -0.87 -4.73 3.82
C CYS A 56 0.55 -4.51 3.33
N MET A 57 0.70 -3.76 2.24
CA MET A 57 1.99 -3.57 1.61
C MET A 57 2.23 -2.10 1.26
N ARG A 58 3.50 -1.68 1.27
CA ARG A 58 3.95 -0.32 0.97
C ARG A 58 5.00 -0.34 -0.13
N LEU A 59 4.94 0.62 -1.04
CA LEU A 59 6.04 0.97 -1.94
C LEU A 59 6.46 2.41 -1.69
N ARG A 60 7.76 2.63 -1.51
CA ARG A 60 8.34 3.97 -1.53
C ARG A 60 8.68 4.36 -2.96
N ILE A 61 8.22 5.52 -3.37
CA ILE A 61 8.53 6.11 -4.66
C ILE A 61 9.68 7.09 -4.45
N CYS A 62 10.83 6.77 -5.04
CA CYS A 62 11.89 7.75 -5.21
C CYS A 62 11.35 8.83 -6.15
N LEU A 63 11.37 10.08 -5.67
CA LEU A 63 11.19 11.26 -6.49
C LEU A 63 12.59 11.64 -6.95
N ASP A 64 12.83 11.42 -8.24
CA ASP A 64 14.04 11.80 -8.94
C ASP A 64 14.40 13.28 -8.70
#